data_AF-A0A2A2HBD4-F1
#
_entry.id   AF-A0A2A2HBD4-F1
#
_cell.length_a   1.000
_cell.length_b   1.000
_cell.length_c   1.000
_cell.angle_alpha   90.00
_cell.angle_beta   90.00
_cell.angle_gamma   90.00
#
_symmetry.space_group_name_H-M   'P 1'
#
loop_
_entity.id
_entity.type
_entity.pdbx_description
1 polymer ?
#
loop_
_entity_poly.entity_id
_entity_poly.type
_entity_poly.pdbx_seq_one_letter_code
_entity_poly.pdbx_strand_id
1 'polypeptide(L)'
;MVNVISEVSKETIYDLLSEGRRVDGRKFTQYRDITVKTNYISKANGSALVSIGNTTVIAGVKAQLSTPFNNSPDEGILIINTESLAVANRNFEHGPPNKFTVEISRVVDRTIREAPLIDLKELCIIESDKVWKLYVDIYIVDFDGNMMDAAALGAICALMTTKIPTASCVNNEVTVDEDILMELPIKNKCTLTTATKINNQIYMMQHIMRKL
;
A
#
# COMPACT_ATOMS: atom_id res chain seq x y z
N MET A 1 -15.19 12.95 10.52
CA MET A 1 -15.94 11.69 10.34
C MET A 1 -16.45 11.25 11.69
N VAL A 2 -17.76 11.30 11.92
CA VAL A 2 -18.34 10.87 13.21
C VAL A 2 -19.03 9.54 12.97
N ASN A 3 -18.33 8.44 13.22
CA ASN A 3 -19.05 7.23 13.60
C ASN A 3 -19.62 7.52 14.98
N VAL A 4 -20.93 7.70 15.06
CA VAL A 4 -21.63 7.84 16.33
C VAL A 4 -21.55 6.49 17.01
N ILE A 5 -20.57 6.35 17.91
CA ILE A 5 -20.43 5.21 18.80
C ILE A 5 -21.27 5.52 20.03
N SER A 6 -22.10 4.58 20.48
CA SER A 6 -22.81 4.76 21.74
C SER A 6 -21.82 4.80 22.90
N GLU A 7 -22.06 5.66 23.89
CA GLU A 7 -21.17 5.77 25.05
C GLU A 7 -21.03 4.41 25.76
N VAL A 8 -22.12 3.62 25.80
CA VAL A 8 -22.12 2.25 26.31
C VAL A 8 -21.13 1.34 25.57
N SER A 9 -21.07 1.40 24.23
CA SER A 9 -20.13 0.58 23.45
C SER A 9 -18.68 1.00 23.72
N LYS A 10 -18.46 2.31 23.85
CA LYS A 10 -17.15 2.87 24.18
C LYS A 10 -16.69 2.44 25.57
N GLU A 11 -17.54 2.56 26.59
CA GLU A 11 -17.28 2.07 27.95
C GLU A 11 -16.98 0.57 27.97
N THR A 12 -17.81 -0.23 27.31
CA THR A 12 -17.61 -1.69 27.20
C THR A 12 -16.23 -2.04 26.63
N ILE A 13 -15.78 -1.30 25.62
CA ILE A 13 -14.45 -1.51 25.04
C ILE A 13 -13.35 -1.13 26.03
N TYR A 14 -13.48 0.00 26.72
CA TYR A 14 -12.49 0.38 27.73
C TYR A 14 -12.39 -0.63 28.85
N ASP A 15 -13.51 -1.19 29.31
CA ASP A 15 -13.55 -2.21 30.34
C ASP A 15 -12.84 -3.48 29.88
N LEU A 16 -13.19 -4.00 28.70
CA LEU A 16 -12.52 -5.17 28.11
C LEU A 16 -11.01 -4.97 27.95
N LEU A 17 -10.61 -3.80 27.48
CA LEU A 17 -9.19 -3.46 27.32
C LEU A 17 -8.47 -3.40 28.67
N SER A 18 -9.13 -2.89 29.72
CA SER A 18 -8.57 -2.88 31.07
C SER A 18 -8.35 -4.30 31.63
N GLU A 19 -9.18 -5.25 31.23
CA GLU A 19 -9.06 -6.69 31.55
C GLU A 19 -8.02 -7.43 30.70
N GLY A 20 -7.34 -6.76 29.77
CA GLY A 20 -6.39 -7.42 28.88
C GLY A 20 -7.04 -8.12 27.68
N ARG A 21 -8.28 -7.80 27.35
CA ARG A 21 -9.10 -8.50 26.34
C ARG A 21 -9.53 -7.57 25.20
N ARG A 22 -9.65 -8.13 24.00
CA ARG A 22 -10.24 -7.46 22.84
C ARG A 22 -11.65 -7.97 22.61
N VAL A 23 -12.48 -7.16 21.94
CA VAL A 23 -13.86 -7.54 21.54
C VAL A 23 -13.89 -8.83 20.72
N ASP A 24 -12.87 -9.05 19.89
CA ASP A 24 -12.73 -10.24 19.04
C ASP A 24 -11.88 -11.36 19.65
N GLY A 25 -11.48 -11.23 20.92
CA GLY A 25 -10.72 -12.25 21.66
C GLY A 25 -9.25 -12.40 21.28
N ARG A 26 -8.72 -11.60 20.35
CA ARG A 26 -7.30 -11.65 19.96
C ARG A 26 -6.38 -11.07 21.04
N LYS A 27 -5.11 -11.50 21.04
CA LYS A 27 -4.06 -10.87 21.86
C LYS A 27 -3.79 -9.44 21.39
N PHE A 28 -3.24 -8.60 22.26
CA PHE A 28 -2.90 -7.21 21.92
C PHE A 28 -1.84 -7.08 20.82
N THR A 29 -1.01 -8.09 20.61
CA THR A 29 0.03 -8.14 19.58
C THR A 29 -0.38 -8.91 18.33
N GLN A 30 -1.59 -9.45 18.28
CA GLN A 30 -2.03 -10.38 17.24
C GLN A 30 -2.80 -9.65 16.11
N TYR A 31 -2.36 -9.87 14.87
CA TYR A 31 -3.08 -9.42 13.66
C TYR A 31 -4.39 -10.18 13.44
N ARG A 32 -5.29 -9.63 12.61
CA ARG A 32 -6.39 -10.41 12.02
C ARG A 32 -5.82 -11.34 10.95
N ASP A 33 -6.62 -12.29 10.50
CA ASP A 33 -6.24 -13.15 9.39
C ASP A 33 -5.89 -12.32 8.14
N ILE A 34 -4.76 -12.67 7.53
CA ILE A 34 -4.23 -11.98 6.34
C ILE A 34 -4.37 -12.93 5.15
N THR A 35 -4.96 -12.43 4.07
CA THR A 35 -4.98 -13.13 2.78
C THR A 35 -4.36 -12.23 1.72
N VAL A 36 -3.55 -12.83 0.84
CA VAL A 36 -2.87 -12.15 -0.25
C VAL A 36 -3.07 -12.97 -1.51
N LYS A 37 -3.58 -12.33 -2.55
CA LYS A 37 -3.66 -12.88 -3.90
C LYS A 37 -2.93 -11.96 -4.86
N THR A 38 -1.74 -12.37 -5.29
CA THR A 38 -0.93 -11.65 -6.27
C THR A 38 -1.44 -11.88 -7.70
N ASN A 39 -1.02 -11.02 -8.62
CA ASN A 39 -1.45 -11.01 -10.03
C ASN A 39 -2.98 -11.02 -10.19
N TYR A 40 -3.66 -10.26 -9.33
CA TYR A 40 -5.13 -10.19 -9.32
C TYR A 40 -5.69 -9.49 -10.57
N ILE A 41 -5.05 -8.43 -11.04
CA ILE A 41 -5.40 -7.70 -12.26
C ILE A 41 -4.46 -8.14 -13.38
N SER A 42 -4.99 -8.89 -14.34
CA SER A 42 -4.21 -9.45 -15.46
C SER A 42 -3.57 -8.40 -16.37
N LYS A 43 -4.19 -7.22 -16.50
CA LYS A 43 -3.67 -6.13 -17.33
C LYS A 43 -2.60 -5.29 -16.64
N ALA A 44 -2.41 -5.41 -15.33
CA ALA A 44 -1.39 -4.64 -14.60
C ALA A 44 -0.01 -5.29 -14.75
N ASN A 45 1.06 -4.50 -14.66
CA ASN A 45 2.43 -5.05 -14.68
C ASN A 45 2.70 -5.89 -13.42
N GLY A 46 2.12 -5.48 -12.29
CA GLY A 46 2.01 -6.27 -11.07
C GLY A 46 0.75 -5.86 -10.32
N SER A 47 0.19 -6.77 -9.51
CA SER A 47 -0.99 -6.44 -8.71
C SER A 47 -1.15 -7.37 -7.53
N ALA A 48 -1.89 -6.92 -6.52
CA ALA A 48 -2.25 -7.74 -5.37
C ALA A 48 -3.62 -7.33 -4.81
N LEU A 49 -4.45 -8.33 -4.50
CA LEU A 49 -5.61 -8.21 -3.63
C LEU A 49 -5.19 -8.67 -2.23
N VAL A 50 -5.31 -7.79 -1.26
CA VAL A 50 -4.91 -8.06 0.14
C VAL A 50 -6.09 -7.79 1.05
N SER A 51 -6.37 -8.74 1.94
CA SER A 51 -7.34 -8.55 3.02
C SER A 51 -6.68 -8.80 4.38
N ILE A 52 -6.87 -7.87 5.32
CA ILE A 52 -6.50 -8.04 6.73
C ILE A 52 -7.79 -7.99 7.54
N GLY A 53 -8.31 -9.16 7.94
CA GLY A 53 -9.71 -9.29 8.33
C GLY A 53 -10.63 -8.89 7.18
N ASN A 54 -11.60 -8.01 7.42
CA ASN A 54 -12.49 -7.53 6.36
C ASN A 54 -11.93 -6.32 5.59
N THR A 55 -10.89 -5.66 6.09
CA THR A 55 -10.27 -4.54 5.37
C THR A 55 -9.57 -5.08 4.14
N THR A 56 -10.05 -4.68 2.97
CA THR A 56 -9.62 -5.22 1.67
C THR A 56 -9.13 -4.10 0.77
N VAL A 57 -7.95 -4.31 0.19
CA VAL A 57 -7.31 -3.37 -0.74
C VAL A 57 -6.89 -4.09 -2.01
N ILE A 58 -6.91 -3.37 -3.12
CA ILE A 58 -6.34 -3.80 -4.40
C ILE A 58 -5.22 -2.82 -4.74
N ALA A 59 -4.01 -3.31 -4.89
CA ALA A 59 -2.89 -2.53 -5.42
C ALA A 59 -2.56 -2.98 -6.83
N GLY A 60 -2.29 -2.03 -7.72
CA GLY A 60 -1.84 -2.26 -9.08
C GLY A 60 -0.60 -1.44 -9.38
N VAL A 61 0.31 -2.01 -10.18
CA VAL A 61 1.52 -1.36 -10.65
C VAL A 61 1.45 -1.21 -12.16
N LYS A 62 1.76 0.00 -12.63
CA LYS A 62 1.92 0.33 -14.04
C LYS A 62 3.27 0.97 -14.28
N ALA A 63 4.00 0.41 -15.24
CA ALA A 63 5.29 0.92 -15.67
C ALA A 63 5.15 1.68 -16.99
N GLN A 64 5.81 2.83 -17.09
CA GLN A 64 5.94 3.58 -18.33
C GLN A 64 7.34 4.21 -18.43
N LEU A 65 7.80 4.47 -19.65
CA LEU A 65 9.01 5.26 -19.85
C LEU A 65 8.74 6.73 -19.50
N SER A 66 9.71 7.38 -18.87
CA SER A 66 9.65 8.80 -18.51
C SER A 66 11.05 9.39 -18.51
N THR A 67 11.13 10.72 -18.60
CA THR A 67 12.34 11.46 -18.24
C THR A 67 12.47 11.47 -16.70
N PRO A 68 13.69 11.23 -16.16
CA PRO A 68 13.94 11.29 -14.71
C PRO A 68 13.78 12.71 -14.17
N PHE A 69 13.79 12.86 -12.85
CA PHE A 69 13.82 14.20 -12.25
C PHE A 69 15.23 14.81 -12.35
N ASN A 70 15.32 16.12 -12.53
CA ASN A 70 16.60 16.83 -12.68
C ASN A 70 17.55 16.64 -11.48
N ASN A 71 17.01 16.40 -10.28
CA ASN A 71 17.80 16.18 -9.06
C ASN A 71 18.25 14.71 -8.87
N SER A 72 17.69 13.78 -9.64
CA SER A 72 17.99 12.35 -9.60
C SER A 72 18.01 11.81 -11.04
N PRO A 73 18.98 12.22 -11.87
CA PRO A 73 19.01 11.90 -13.31
C PRO A 73 19.28 10.42 -13.61
N ASP A 74 19.84 9.68 -12.64
CA ASP A 74 20.24 8.28 -12.73
C ASP A 74 19.25 7.33 -12.03
N GLU A 75 18.07 7.80 -11.63
CA GLU A 75 17.08 7.02 -10.89
C GLU A 75 15.72 6.96 -11.60
N GLY A 76 15.11 5.77 -11.56
CA GLY A 76 13.72 5.56 -11.90
C GLY A 76 12.77 6.30 -10.97
N ILE A 77 11.54 6.49 -11.43
CA ILE A 77 10.53 7.25 -10.70
C ILE A 77 9.53 6.28 -10.06
N LEU A 78 9.24 6.47 -8.78
CA LEU A 78 8.17 5.76 -8.07
C LEU A 78 7.13 6.77 -7.60
N ILE A 79 5.88 6.58 -8.01
CA ILE A 79 4.71 7.35 -7.57
C ILE A 79 3.71 6.40 -6.93
N ILE A 80 3.29 6.69 -5.71
CA ILE A 80 2.28 5.91 -4.99
C ILE A 80 1.06 6.80 -4.72
N ASN A 81 -0.10 6.32 -5.16
CA ASN A 81 -1.38 6.94 -4.89
C ASN A 81 -2.30 5.94 -4.19
N THR A 82 -3.18 6.46 -3.35
CA THR A 82 -4.24 5.72 -2.68
C THR A 82 -5.55 6.38 -3.02
N GLU A 83 -6.57 5.58 -3.24
CA GLU A 83 -7.94 6.01 -3.49
C GLU A 83 -8.88 5.27 -2.54
N SER A 84 -9.70 6.05 -1.84
CA SER A 84 -10.71 5.54 -0.93
C SER A 84 -12.05 5.44 -1.67
N LEU A 85 -12.42 4.25 -2.15
CA LEU A 85 -13.65 4.08 -2.92
C LEU A 85 -14.88 4.26 -2.03
N ALA A 86 -15.92 4.94 -2.53
CA ALA A 86 -17.17 5.13 -1.77
C ALA A 86 -17.86 3.81 -1.38
N VAL A 87 -17.59 2.72 -2.11
CA VAL A 87 -18.07 1.37 -1.76
C VAL A 87 -17.42 0.82 -0.49
N ALA A 88 -16.22 1.29 -0.13
CA ALA A 88 -15.45 0.75 0.99
C ALA A 88 -15.97 1.20 2.35
N ASN A 89 -16.57 2.39 2.43
CA ASN A 89 -17.19 2.87 3.65
C ASN A 89 -18.23 3.95 3.34
N ARG A 90 -19.33 3.96 4.10
CA ARG A 90 -20.36 5.00 4.01
C ARG A 90 -19.86 6.44 4.23
N ASN A 91 -18.73 6.59 4.91
CA ASN A 91 -18.11 7.88 5.20
C ASN A 91 -17.10 8.33 4.13
N PHE A 92 -16.88 7.51 3.09
CA PHE A 92 -16.00 7.86 1.98
C PHE A 92 -16.82 8.54 0.89
N GLU A 93 -16.43 9.78 0.59
CA GLU A 93 -17.06 10.58 -0.45
C GLU A 93 -16.27 10.46 -1.75
N HIS A 94 -16.97 10.59 -2.87
CA HIS A 94 -16.32 10.73 -4.17
C HIS A 94 -15.63 12.09 -4.27
N GLY A 95 -14.50 12.11 -4.97
CA GLY A 95 -13.75 13.33 -5.20
C GLY A 95 -12.25 13.07 -5.11
N PRO A 96 -11.44 14.14 -5.14
CA PRO A 96 -10.00 14.01 -4.95
C PRO A 96 -9.68 13.41 -3.58
N PRO A 97 -8.50 12.75 -3.43
CA PRO A 97 -8.07 12.17 -2.17
C PRO A 97 -8.18 13.15 -1.00
N ASN A 98 -8.92 12.74 0.03
CA ASN A 98 -8.99 13.50 1.28
C ASN A 98 -7.66 13.41 2.06
N LYS A 99 -7.51 14.24 3.10
CA LYS A 99 -6.28 14.30 3.90
C LYS A 99 -5.79 12.94 4.41
N PHE A 100 -6.72 12.07 4.81
CA PHE A 100 -6.41 10.74 5.33
C PHE A 100 -5.90 9.80 4.23
N THR A 101 -6.50 9.87 3.04
CA THR A 101 -6.07 9.08 1.88
C THR A 101 -4.69 9.54 1.39
N VAL A 102 -4.46 10.86 1.35
CA VAL A 102 -3.14 11.44 1.04
C VAL A 102 -2.09 11.01 2.07
N GLU A 103 -2.45 10.96 3.35
CA GLU A 103 -1.56 10.49 4.40
C GLU A 103 -1.12 9.04 4.18
N ILE A 104 -2.06 8.13 3.85
CA ILE A 104 -1.74 6.72 3.55
C ILE A 104 -0.74 6.64 2.40
N SER A 105 -1.01 7.33 1.28
CA SER A 105 -0.09 7.34 0.12
C SER A 105 1.32 7.76 0.54
N ARG A 106 1.44 8.81 1.35
CA ARG A 106 2.75 9.33 1.80
C ARG A 106 3.46 8.40 2.78
N VAL A 107 2.72 7.73 3.67
CA VAL A 107 3.30 6.75 4.61
C VAL A 107 3.77 5.51 3.88
N VAL A 108 2.97 5.00 2.94
CA VAL A 108 3.35 3.85 2.10
C VAL A 108 4.56 4.19 1.22
N ASP A 109 4.56 5.37 0.59
CA ASP A 109 5.71 5.87 -0.17
C ASP A 109 6.99 5.91 0.65
N ARG A 110 6.93 6.54 1.84
CA ARG A 110 8.07 6.58 2.75
C ARG A 110 8.53 5.18 3.18
N THR A 111 7.60 4.27 3.46
CA THR A 111 7.95 2.90 3.86
C THR A 111 8.72 2.16 2.77
N ILE A 112 8.29 2.31 1.51
CA ILE A 112 8.92 1.65 0.36
C ILE A 112 10.26 2.29 0.02
N ARG A 113 10.35 3.62 0.11
CA ARG A 113 11.52 4.42 -0.28
C ARG A 113 12.65 4.39 0.76
N GLU A 114 12.33 4.52 2.05
CA GLU A 114 13.31 4.58 3.13
C GLU A 114 13.85 3.20 3.53
N ALA A 115 13.06 2.13 3.33
CA ALA A 115 13.51 0.75 3.56
C ALA A 115 14.15 0.10 2.32
N PRO A 116 14.61 0.90 1.35
CA PRO A 116 14.54 0.71 -0.10
C PRO A 116 14.12 -0.69 -0.57
N LEU A 117 12.84 -0.87 -0.89
CA LEU A 117 12.31 -2.13 -1.47
C LEU A 117 12.88 -2.39 -2.87
N ILE A 118 12.98 -1.35 -3.71
CA ILE A 118 13.40 -1.42 -5.12
C ILE A 118 14.65 -0.58 -5.29
N ASP A 119 15.63 -1.08 -6.05
CA ASP A 119 16.74 -0.25 -6.49
C ASP A 119 16.31 0.63 -7.68
N LEU A 120 16.11 1.93 -7.44
CA LEU A 120 15.65 2.85 -8.48
C LEU A 120 16.74 3.12 -9.53
N LYS A 121 18.03 2.91 -9.22
CA LYS A 121 19.11 3.15 -10.20
C LYS A 121 19.11 2.11 -11.32
N GLU A 122 18.77 0.87 -10.98
CA GLU A 122 18.58 -0.25 -11.92
C GLU A 122 17.37 -0.03 -12.86
N LEU A 123 16.52 0.96 -12.57
CA LEU A 123 15.41 1.37 -13.44
C LEU A 123 15.80 2.46 -14.45
N CYS A 124 17.04 2.95 -14.41
CA CYS A 124 17.56 3.92 -15.38
C CYS A 124 18.05 3.22 -16.65
N ILE A 125 17.65 3.73 -17.82
CA ILE A 125 18.04 3.20 -19.13
C ILE A 125 19.07 4.14 -19.77
N ILE A 126 18.76 5.43 -19.81
CA ILE A 126 19.64 6.51 -20.26
C ILE A 126 19.58 7.62 -19.21
N GLU A 127 20.72 7.90 -18.58
CA GLU A 127 20.85 8.95 -17.57
C GLU A 127 20.35 10.29 -18.14
N SER A 128 19.59 11.03 -17.34
CA SER A 128 18.98 12.32 -17.70
C SER A 128 17.94 12.29 -18.83
N ASP A 129 17.61 11.14 -19.45
CA ASP A 129 16.67 11.09 -20.58
C ASP A 129 15.55 10.05 -20.45
N LYS A 130 15.89 8.79 -20.16
CA LYS A 130 14.92 7.67 -20.16
C LYS A 130 15.12 6.75 -18.96
N VAL A 131 14.09 6.69 -18.12
CA VAL A 131 14.01 5.79 -16.98
C VAL A 131 12.63 5.14 -16.91
N TRP A 132 12.51 4.02 -16.20
CA TRP A 132 11.23 3.47 -15.84
C TRP A 132 10.57 4.29 -14.74
N LYS A 133 9.29 4.60 -14.96
CA LYS A 133 8.40 5.22 -14.00
C LYS A 133 7.31 4.23 -13.59
N LEU A 134 7.26 3.93 -12.30
CA LEU A 134 6.30 3.03 -11.68
C LEU A 134 5.21 3.85 -10.99
N TYR A 135 3.97 3.66 -11.44
CA TYR A 135 2.77 4.09 -10.73
C TYR A 135 2.25 2.93 -9.91
N VAL A 136 2.06 3.14 -8.62
CA VAL A 136 1.43 2.21 -7.71
C VAL A 136 0.11 2.83 -7.25
N ASP A 137 -0.99 2.28 -7.73
CA ASP A 137 -2.33 2.74 -7.37
C ASP A 137 -2.96 1.75 -6.39
N ILE A 138 -3.33 2.25 -5.21
CA ILE A 138 -3.90 1.46 -4.12
C ILE A 138 -5.37 1.85 -3.97
N TYR A 139 -6.27 0.92 -4.21
CA TYR A 139 -7.70 1.10 -4.05
C TYR A 139 -8.18 0.42 -2.78
N ILE A 140 -8.73 1.20 -1.86
CA ILE A 140 -9.41 0.66 -0.67
C ILE A 140 -10.82 0.23 -1.10
N VAL A 141 -11.13 -1.07 -0.96
CA VAL A 141 -12.38 -1.68 -1.45
C VAL A 141 -13.35 -2.00 -0.32
N ASP A 142 -12.85 -2.38 0.86
CA ASP A 142 -13.65 -2.49 2.09
C ASP A 142 -12.81 -1.97 3.25
N PHE A 143 -13.41 -1.16 4.13
CA PHE A 143 -12.73 -0.57 5.28
C PHE A 143 -13.32 -1.04 6.59
N ASP A 144 -12.51 -1.79 7.34
CA ASP A 144 -12.83 -2.32 8.66
C ASP A 144 -11.69 -2.07 9.67
N GLY A 145 -11.02 -0.92 9.59
CA GLY A 145 -9.86 -0.58 10.42
C GLY A 145 -8.52 -1.02 9.84
N ASN A 146 -7.42 -0.43 10.32
CA ASN A 146 -6.04 -0.68 9.89
C ASN A 146 -5.83 -0.71 8.36
N MET A 147 -6.24 0.36 7.68
CA MET A 147 -6.04 0.45 6.23
C MET A 147 -4.59 0.77 5.82
N MET A 148 -3.79 1.36 6.70
CA MET A 148 -2.38 1.67 6.40
C MET A 148 -1.57 0.39 6.17
N ASP A 149 -1.66 -0.59 7.07
CA ASP A 149 -0.94 -1.85 6.93
C ASP A 149 -1.41 -2.64 5.71
N ALA A 150 -2.72 -2.65 5.45
CA ALA A 150 -3.29 -3.30 4.29
C ALA A 150 -2.78 -2.66 2.99
N ALA A 151 -2.82 -1.32 2.91
CA ALA A 151 -2.32 -0.56 1.76
C ALA A 151 -0.82 -0.79 1.52
N ALA A 152 -0.01 -0.73 2.57
CA ALA A 152 1.42 -1.00 2.48
C ALA A 152 1.70 -2.42 1.98
N LEU A 153 1.06 -3.43 2.61
CA LEU A 153 1.21 -4.83 2.22
C LEU A 153 0.77 -5.06 0.77
N GLY A 154 -0.35 -4.46 0.35
CA GLY A 154 -0.82 -4.50 -1.04
C GLY A 154 0.20 -3.94 -2.02
N ALA A 155 0.70 -2.73 -1.77
CA ALA A 155 1.71 -2.09 -2.62
C ALA A 155 2.99 -2.92 -2.71
N ILE A 156 3.50 -3.41 -1.57
CA ILE A 156 4.72 -4.24 -1.52
C ILE A 156 4.52 -5.54 -2.30
N CYS A 157 3.40 -6.26 -2.09
CA CYS A 157 3.12 -7.50 -2.82
C CYS A 157 2.95 -7.27 -4.33
N ALA A 158 2.32 -6.17 -4.72
CA ALA A 158 2.15 -5.81 -6.12
C ALA A 158 3.51 -5.50 -6.78
N LEU A 159 4.37 -4.71 -6.12
CA LEU A 159 5.72 -4.40 -6.59
C LEU A 159 6.59 -5.65 -6.69
N MET A 160 6.56 -6.54 -5.69
CA MET A 160 7.34 -7.78 -5.68
C MET A 160 6.95 -8.77 -6.79
N THR A 161 5.76 -8.64 -7.36
CA THR A 161 5.29 -9.49 -8.47
C THR A 161 5.24 -8.75 -9.80
N THR A 162 5.72 -7.51 -9.83
CA THR A 162 5.70 -6.69 -11.03
C THR A 162 6.71 -7.19 -12.04
N LYS A 163 6.24 -7.34 -13.28
CA LYS A 163 7.06 -7.65 -14.46
C LYS A 163 6.91 -6.53 -15.47
N ILE A 164 8.03 -6.03 -15.96
CA ILE A 164 8.08 -4.95 -16.96
C ILE A 164 8.83 -5.42 -18.20
N PRO A 165 8.47 -4.94 -19.39
CA PRO A 165 9.22 -5.18 -20.62
C PRO A 165 10.70 -4.81 -20.46
N THR A 166 11.58 -5.55 -21.10
CA THR A 166 13.02 -5.24 -21.08
C THR A 166 13.28 -4.08 -22.03
N ALA A 167 13.95 -3.04 -21.53
CA ALA A 167 14.37 -1.92 -22.36
C ALA A 167 15.87 -2.01 -22.62
N SER A 168 16.26 -1.82 -23.88
CA SER A 168 17.66 -1.73 -24.30
C SER A 168 17.91 -0.40 -24.99
N CYS A 169 19.16 0.05 -24.98
CA CYS A 169 19.58 1.27 -25.66
C CYS A 169 20.64 0.92 -26.71
N VAL A 170 20.42 1.34 -27.95
CA VAL A 170 21.41 1.28 -29.03
C VAL A 170 21.45 2.67 -29.67
N ASN A 171 22.64 3.28 -29.77
CA ASN A 171 22.83 4.61 -30.35
C ASN A 171 21.94 5.72 -29.72
N ASN A 172 21.71 5.69 -28.40
CA ASN A 172 20.80 6.59 -27.67
C ASN A 172 19.31 6.47 -28.05
N GLU A 173 18.92 5.45 -28.81
CA GLU A 173 17.52 5.11 -29.04
C GLU A 173 17.11 3.96 -28.13
N VAL A 174 16.01 4.14 -27.40
CA VAL A 174 15.45 3.11 -26.51
C VAL A 174 14.54 2.19 -27.30
N THR A 175 14.87 0.91 -27.31
CA THR A 175 14.02 -0.16 -27.84
C THR A 175 13.44 -0.97 -26.68
N VAL A 176 12.12 -1.11 -26.64
CA VAL A 176 11.40 -1.89 -25.63
C VAL A 176 10.98 -3.21 -26.26
N ASP A 177 11.40 -4.31 -25.64
CA ASP A 177 10.98 -5.66 -26.00
C ASP A 177 9.83 -6.09 -25.08
N GLU A 178 8.61 -6.16 -25.64
CA GLU A 178 7.41 -6.54 -24.89
C GLU A 178 7.30 -8.04 -24.62
N ASP A 179 8.03 -8.87 -25.35
CA ASP A 179 8.01 -10.33 -25.21
C ASP A 179 8.92 -10.79 -24.06
N ILE A 180 10.02 -10.07 -23.81
CA ILE A 180 10.98 -10.37 -22.74
C ILE A 180 10.69 -9.49 -21.52
N LEU A 181 10.06 -10.10 -20.51
CA LEU A 181 9.76 -9.43 -19.24
C LEU A 181 10.88 -9.62 -18.22
N MET A 182 11.27 -8.53 -17.55
CA MET A 182 12.14 -8.51 -16.39
C MET A 182 11.34 -8.29 -15.10
N GLU A 183 11.83 -8.88 -14.00
CA GLU A 183 11.31 -8.60 -12.66
C GLU A 183 11.93 -7.32 -12.11
N LEU A 184 11.24 -6.65 -11.18
CA LEU A 184 11.81 -5.45 -10.55
C LEU A 184 13.05 -5.80 -9.71
N PRO A 185 14.06 -4.92 -9.66
CA PRO A 185 15.27 -5.11 -8.87
C PRO A 185 14.96 -4.92 -7.37
N ILE A 186 14.49 -5.99 -6.72
CA ILE A 186 14.14 -5.98 -5.30
C ILE A 186 15.41 -6.00 -4.44
N LYS A 187 15.63 -4.95 -3.67
CA LYS A 187 16.82 -4.77 -2.82
C LYS A 187 16.60 -5.24 -1.39
N ASN A 188 15.41 -4.99 -0.84
CA ASN A 188 15.06 -5.33 0.53
C ASN A 188 13.59 -5.71 0.63
N LYS A 189 13.16 -6.33 1.74
CA LYS A 189 11.75 -6.58 2.03
C LYS A 189 11.35 -5.76 3.25
N CYS A 190 10.34 -4.92 3.11
CA CYS A 190 9.79 -4.13 4.21
C CYS A 190 8.32 -4.46 4.43
N THR A 191 7.80 -4.05 5.58
CA THR A 191 6.36 -4.05 5.88
C THR A 191 6.07 -2.89 6.81
N LEU A 192 4.82 -2.43 6.80
CA LEU A 192 4.32 -1.48 7.76
C LEU A 192 3.60 -2.21 8.89
N THR A 193 3.65 -1.62 10.09
CA THR A 193 2.91 -2.10 11.24
C THR A 193 2.35 -0.92 12.00
N THR A 194 1.03 -0.88 12.11
CA THR A 194 0.32 0.16 12.84
C THR A 194 0.06 -0.29 14.27
N ALA A 195 0.36 0.58 15.23
CA ALA A 195 -0.02 0.42 16.62
C ALA A 195 -0.91 1.58 17.07
N THR A 196 -1.87 1.29 17.95
CA THR A 196 -2.75 2.28 18.56
C THR A 196 -2.49 2.29 20.06
N LYS A 197 -2.44 3.47 20.67
CA LYS A 197 -2.41 3.63 22.12
C LYS A 197 -3.82 3.90 22.62
N ILE A 198 -4.30 3.08 23.56
CA ILE A 198 -5.56 3.30 24.28
C ILE A 198 -5.23 3.20 25.77
N ASN A 199 -5.54 4.24 26.54
CA ASN A 199 -5.07 4.41 27.91
C ASN A 199 -3.54 4.28 27.99
N ASN A 200 -3.02 3.39 28.84
CA ASN A 200 -1.58 3.16 28.99
C ASN A 200 -1.10 1.87 28.31
N GLN A 201 -1.86 1.36 27.34
CA GLN A 201 -1.55 0.13 26.61
C GLN A 201 -1.42 0.39 25.12
N ILE A 202 -0.53 -0.36 24.46
CA ILE A 202 -0.28 -0.31 23.02
C ILE A 202 -0.84 -1.58 22.40
N TYR A 203 -1.61 -1.41 21.34
CA TYR A 203 -2.29 -2.48 20.62
C TYR A 203 -1.79 -2.48 19.19
N MET A 204 -1.33 -3.63 18.73
CA MET A 204 -1.05 -3.86 17.33
C MET A 204 -2.38 -3.89 16.58
N MET A 205 -2.42 -3.20 15.46
CA MET A 205 -3.55 -3.14 14.54
C MET A 205 -4.84 -2.55 15.18
N GLN A 206 -5.31 -1.44 14.59
CA GLN A 206 -6.60 -0.87 14.96
C GLN A 206 -7.75 -1.67 14.34
N HIS A 207 -8.45 -2.43 15.17
CA HIS A 207 -9.83 -2.83 14.93
C HIS A 207 -10.54 -2.70 16.27
N ILE A 208 -11.41 -1.71 16.35
CA ILE A 208 -12.10 -1.37 17.60
C ILE A 208 -13.57 -1.78 17.49
N MET A 209 -14.26 -1.53 16.36
CA MET A 209 -15.63 -2.04 16.11
C MET A 209 -16.03 -2.05 14.63
N ARG A 210 -16.72 -3.12 14.20
CA ARG A 210 -17.72 -3.11 13.11
C ARG A 210 -19.04 -3.80 13.50
N LYS A 211 -19.13 -4.39 14.70
CA LYS A 211 -20.22 -5.29 15.13
C LYS A 211 -21.05 -4.80 16.32
N LEU A 212 -20.93 -3.55 16.73
CA LEU A 212 -21.86 -2.89 17.65
C LEU A 212 -22.53 -1.72 16.94
#